data_AF-J4I3A1-F1
#
_entry.id   AF-J4I3A1-F1
#
_cell.length_a   1.000
_cell.length_b   1.000
_cell.length_c   1.000
_cell.angle_alpha   90.00
_cell.angle_beta   90.00
_cell.angle_gamma   90.00
#
_symmetry.space_group_name_H-M   'P 1'
#
loop_
_entity.id
_entity.type
_entity.pdbx_description
1 polymer ?
#
loop_
_entity_poly.entity_id
_entity_poly.type
_entity_poly.pdbx_seq_one_letter_code
_entity_poly.pdbx_strand_id
1 'polypeptide(L)'
;MPRKLKTIPGPSRLSKIIENLTRAPRPQLNSVKSLKVTLASRNDHFGARHFVKEDLPRIRYVNPALDIQVNKLPKSLQDSWQPEMIVEFRDGSTQTLNMNQKWSSAIFQELMDLGGGAPWQRWKKERIAAGLPIVDPPTVNVKPSQSMSTEEIIFGVGRPRTGAAAVLP
;
A
#
# COMPACT_ATOMS: atom_id res chain seq x y z
N MET A 1 27.81 32.47 -29.87
CA MET A 1 28.08 31.26 -29.05
C MET A 1 26.88 30.34 -29.12
N PRO A 2 27.05 29.04 -29.45
CA PRO A 2 25.94 28.09 -29.47
C PRO A 2 25.46 27.82 -28.03
N ARG A 3 24.16 27.94 -27.78
CA ARG A 3 23.56 27.59 -26.47
C ARG A 3 23.66 26.08 -26.28
N LYS A 4 24.32 25.63 -25.20
CA LYS A 4 24.30 24.21 -24.80
C LYS A 4 22.85 23.77 -24.64
N LEU A 5 22.42 22.77 -25.41
CA LEU A 5 21.11 22.15 -25.27
C LEU A 5 21.04 21.54 -23.86
N LYS A 6 20.03 21.96 -23.08
CA LYS A 6 19.79 21.47 -21.73
C LYS A 6 19.30 20.02 -21.85
N THR A 7 20.19 19.05 -21.63
CA THR A 7 19.84 17.63 -21.61
C THR A 7 18.68 17.42 -20.65
N ILE A 8 17.59 16.81 -21.11
CA ILE A 8 16.44 16.50 -20.24
C ILE A 8 16.91 15.38 -19.31
N PRO A 9 17.06 15.64 -17.99
CA PRO A 9 17.61 14.64 -17.09
C PRO A 9 16.50 13.66 -16.69
N GLY A 10 16.67 12.40 -17.07
CA GLY A 10 15.85 11.27 -16.60
C GLY A 10 14.36 11.32 -16.96
N PRO A 11 13.59 10.27 -16.58
CA PRO A 11 12.17 10.24 -16.83
C PRO A 11 11.46 11.37 -16.07
N SER A 12 10.60 12.10 -16.79
CA SER A 12 9.82 13.19 -16.21
C SER A 12 8.92 12.68 -15.07
N ARG A 13 8.53 13.57 -14.15
CA ARG A 13 7.58 13.20 -13.07
C ARG A 13 6.27 12.63 -13.62
N LEU A 14 5.78 13.21 -14.71
CA LEU A 14 4.58 12.75 -15.40
C LEU A 14 4.77 11.34 -15.97
N SER A 15 5.92 11.06 -16.58
CA SER A 15 6.26 9.72 -17.10
C SER A 15 6.19 8.67 -15.98
N LYS A 16 6.74 8.96 -14.80
CA LYS A 16 6.69 8.07 -13.64
C LYS A 16 5.26 7.84 -13.12
N ILE A 17 4.43 8.88 -13.15
CA ILE A 17 3.02 8.76 -12.73
C ILE A 17 2.25 7.88 -13.72
N ILE A 18 2.42 8.09 -15.02
CA ILE A 18 1.76 7.27 -16.05
C ILE A 18 2.23 5.81 -15.95
N GLU A 19 3.52 5.58 -15.73
CA GLU A 19 4.06 4.24 -15.50
C GLU A 19 3.38 3.56 -14.31
N ASN A 20 3.19 4.26 -13.19
CA ASN A 20 2.48 3.72 -12.03
C ASN A 20 0.99 3.46 -12.32
N LEU A 21 0.31 4.40 -13.00
CA LEU A 21 -1.11 4.28 -13.35
C LEU A 21 -1.39 3.13 -14.33
N THR A 22 -0.44 2.84 -15.22
CA THR A 22 -0.56 1.81 -16.26
C THR A 22 0.08 0.47 -15.86
N ARG A 23 0.67 0.38 -14.66
CA ARG A 23 1.29 -0.82 -14.11
C ARG A 23 0.32 -2.02 -14.13
N ALA A 24 0.82 -3.18 -14.53
CA ALA A 24 0.07 -4.44 -14.49
C ALA A 24 -0.09 -4.96 -13.05
N PRO A 25 -1.22 -5.61 -12.69
CA PRO A 25 -2.40 -5.88 -13.51
C PRO A 25 -3.26 -4.62 -13.74
N ARG A 26 -3.91 -4.52 -14.91
CA ARG A 26 -4.82 -3.41 -15.23
C ARG A 26 -6.20 -3.65 -14.59
N PRO A 27 -6.64 -2.80 -13.64
CA PRO A 27 -7.90 -3.02 -12.94
C PRO A 27 -9.10 -2.59 -13.79
N GLN A 28 -9.62 -3.48 -14.63
CA GLN A 28 -10.87 -3.25 -15.37
C GLN A 28 -12.05 -3.75 -14.57
N LEU A 29 -12.92 -2.85 -14.09
CA LEU A 29 -14.05 -3.17 -13.22
C LEU A 29 -15.38 -2.94 -13.96
N ASN A 30 -15.69 -3.80 -14.93
CA ASN A 30 -16.83 -3.58 -15.83
C ASN A 30 -18.19 -3.82 -15.16
N SER A 31 -18.26 -4.68 -14.14
CA SER A 31 -19.49 -5.00 -13.41
C SER A 31 -19.79 -4.03 -12.27
N VAL A 32 -18.80 -3.25 -11.82
CA VAL A 32 -18.93 -2.35 -10.68
C VAL A 32 -19.43 -0.98 -11.15
N LYS A 33 -20.38 -0.43 -10.39
CA LYS A 33 -20.97 0.90 -10.62
C LYS A 33 -20.34 1.94 -9.69
N SER A 34 -20.27 1.64 -8.40
CA SER A 34 -19.73 2.55 -7.40
C SER A 34 -18.87 1.82 -6.37
N LEU A 35 -17.91 2.55 -5.81
CA LEU A 35 -17.03 2.11 -4.73
C LEU A 35 -17.07 3.16 -3.61
N LYS A 36 -17.51 2.75 -2.43
CA LYS A 36 -17.47 3.58 -1.22
C LYS A 36 -16.48 2.99 -0.23
N VAL A 37 -15.43 3.73 0.07
CA VAL A 37 -14.37 3.31 0.99
C VAL A 37 -14.43 4.14 2.24
N THR A 38 -14.61 3.50 3.40
CA THR A 38 -14.60 4.16 4.70
C THR A 38 -13.37 3.72 5.49
N LEU A 39 -12.54 4.68 5.92
CA LEU A 39 -11.30 4.39 6.65
C LEU A 39 -10.92 5.50 7.64
N ALA A 40 -10.10 5.16 8.63
CA ALA A 40 -9.65 6.10 9.64
C ALA A 40 -8.71 7.17 9.05
N SER A 41 -8.98 8.44 9.35
CA SER A 41 -8.21 9.57 8.83
C SER A 41 -6.75 9.55 9.31
N ARG A 42 -6.54 9.20 10.58
CA ARG A 42 -5.23 9.16 11.23
C ARG A 42 -5.08 7.88 12.03
N ASN A 43 -3.87 7.32 11.96
CA ASN A 43 -3.48 6.07 12.60
C ASN A 43 -4.41 4.91 12.23
N ASP A 44 -3.95 3.68 12.40
CA ASP A 44 -4.70 2.48 12.03
C ASP A 44 -4.90 2.28 10.50
N HIS A 45 -5.30 1.06 10.14
CA HIS A 45 -5.71 0.63 8.80
C HIS A 45 -4.71 0.97 7.68
N PHE A 46 -3.42 0.70 7.93
CA PHE A 46 -2.34 1.00 6.98
C PHE A 46 -2.59 0.41 5.59
N GLY A 47 -3.07 -0.84 5.51
CA GLY A 47 -3.38 -1.48 4.23
C GLY A 47 -4.46 -0.74 3.43
N ALA A 48 -5.54 -0.31 4.07
CA ALA A 48 -6.58 0.49 3.43
C ALA A 48 -6.05 1.86 2.98
N ARG A 49 -5.18 2.51 3.78
CA ARG A 49 -4.55 3.78 3.41
C ARG A 49 -3.62 3.63 2.20
N HIS A 50 -2.83 2.55 2.18
CA HIS A 50 -1.98 2.22 1.04
C HIS A 50 -2.80 1.92 -0.21
N PHE A 51 -3.89 1.16 -0.09
CA PHE A 51 -4.82 0.91 -1.18
C PHE A 51 -5.40 2.21 -1.76
N VAL A 52 -5.87 3.12 -0.91
CA VAL A 52 -6.42 4.41 -1.35
C VAL A 52 -5.36 5.29 -2.02
N LYS A 53 -4.10 5.21 -1.60
CA LYS A 53 -3.02 6.02 -2.14
C LYS A 53 -2.48 5.46 -3.46
N GLU A 54 -2.27 4.16 -3.54
CA GLU A 54 -1.53 3.52 -4.65
C GLU A 54 -2.47 2.88 -5.67
N ASP A 55 -3.51 2.17 -5.24
CA ASP A 55 -4.37 1.36 -6.12
C ASP A 55 -5.61 2.12 -6.61
N LEU A 56 -6.24 2.94 -5.78
CA LEU A 56 -7.42 3.73 -6.19
C LEU A 56 -7.18 4.64 -7.40
N PRO A 57 -6.06 5.39 -7.49
CA PRO A 57 -5.76 6.20 -8.68
C PRO A 57 -5.65 5.34 -9.95
N ARG A 58 -5.10 4.13 -9.85
CA ARG A 58 -4.98 3.17 -10.96
C ARG A 58 -6.37 2.70 -11.40
N ILE A 59 -7.24 2.37 -10.45
CA ILE A 59 -8.63 1.97 -10.71
C ILE A 59 -9.40 3.09 -11.43
N ARG A 60 -9.30 4.33 -10.93
CA ARG A 60 -9.98 5.49 -11.53
C ARG A 60 -9.47 5.80 -12.94
N TYR A 61 -8.17 5.65 -13.17
CA TYR A 61 -7.56 5.90 -14.46
C TYR A 61 -8.09 4.95 -15.55
N VAL A 62 -8.29 3.67 -15.20
CA VAL A 62 -8.83 2.66 -16.13
C VAL A 62 -10.35 2.75 -16.26
N ASN A 63 -11.07 3.10 -15.19
CA ASN A 63 -12.52 3.14 -15.15
C ASN A 63 -13.03 4.56 -14.82
N PRO A 64 -13.01 5.50 -15.79
CA PRO A 64 -13.40 6.89 -15.53
C PRO A 64 -14.89 7.07 -15.20
N ALA A 65 -15.73 6.11 -15.61
CA ALA A 65 -17.17 6.13 -15.35
C ALA A 65 -17.59 5.60 -13.97
N LEU A 66 -16.64 5.06 -13.19
CA LEU A 66 -16.92 4.48 -11.88
C LEU A 66 -16.98 5.59 -10.82
N ASP A 67 -18.04 5.63 -10.02
CA ASP A 67 -18.15 6.58 -8.91
C ASP A 67 -17.36 6.09 -7.69
N ILE A 68 -16.36 6.87 -7.27
CA ILE A 68 -15.45 6.52 -6.17
C ILE A 68 -15.58 7.55 -5.06
N GLN A 69 -16.05 7.11 -3.90
CA GLN A 69 -16.20 7.93 -2.72
C GLN A 69 -15.29 7.41 -1.61
N VAL A 70 -14.51 8.31 -1.00
CA VAL A 70 -13.59 7.97 0.09
C VAL A 70 -13.94 8.79 1.32
N ASN A 71 -14.49 8.12 2.32
CA ASN A 71 -14.89 8.72 3.59
C ASN A 71 -13.78 8.47 4.62
N LYS A 72 -13.12 9.56 5.03
CA LYS A 72 -12.07 9.53 6.05
C LYS A 72 -12.63 10.05 7.36
N LEU A 73 -12.89 9.15 8.30
CA LEU A 73 -13.48 9.50 9.59
C LEU A 73 -12.38 9.63 10.66
N PRO A 74 -12.43 10.64 11.54
CA PRO A 74 -11.55 10.68 12.71
C PRO A 74 -11.92 9.53 13.64
N LYS A 75 -10.94 8.75 14.10
CA LYS A 75 -11.12 7.66 15.04
C LYS A 75 -10.64 8.11 16.42
N SER A 76 -11.51 8.08 17.42
CA SER A 76 -11.11 8.27 18.82
C SER A 76 -10.51 6.96 19.37
N LEU A 77 -9.80 7.02 20.51
CA LEU A 77 -9.20 5.82 21.11
C LEU A 77 -10.26 4.83 21.61
N GLN A 78 -11.49 5.31 21.86
CA GLN A 78 -12.61 4.52 22.35
C GLN A 78 -13.43 3.89 21.21
N ASP A 79 -13.30 4.41 19.99
CA ASP A 79 -14.03 3.92 18.82
C ASP A 79 -13.33 2.70 18.19
N SER A 80 -14.03 1.58 18.10
CA SER A 80 -13.51 0.31 17.58
C SER A 80 -14.08 -0.08 16.20
N TRP A 81 -14.50 0.90 15.40
CA TRP A 81 -15.02 0.61 14.06
C TRP A 81 -13.91 0.15 13.09
N GLN A 82 -14.31 -0.70 12.14
CA GLN A 82 -13.43 -1.37 11.19
C GLN A 82 -13.53 -0.70 9.80
N PRO A 83 -12.45 -0.70 9.02
CA PRO A 83 -12.45 -0.11 7.69
C PRO A 83 -13.24 -1.02 6.74
N GLU A 84 -14.15 -0.41 6.00
CA GLU A 84 -15.09 -1.13 5.13
C GLU A 84 -15.09 -0.53 3.73
N MET A 85 -15.20 -1.39 2.73
CA MET A 85 -15.40 -1.02 1.34
C MET A 85 -16.71 -1.60 0.85
N ILE A 86 -17.62 -0.75 0.42
CA ILE A 86 -18.89 -1.14 -0.17
C ILE A 86 -18.73 -1.06 -1.69
N VAL A 87 -18.96 -2.20 -2.35
CA VAL A 87 -18.94 -2.35 -3.80
C VAL A 87 -20.39 -2.44 -4.26
N GLU A 88 -20.85 -1.47 -5.04
CA GLU A 88 -22.17 -1.52 -5.67
C GLU A 88 -22.00 -1.96 -7.13
N PHE A 89 -22.64 -3.06 -7.51
CA PHE A 89 -22.61 -3.58 -8.87
C PHE A 89 -23.68 -2.91 -9.74
N ARG A 90 -23.53 -3.04 -11.06
CA ARG A 90 -24.51 -2.55 -12.03
C ARG A 90 -25.86 -3.24 -11.92
N ASP A 91 -25.87 -4.49 -11.44
CA ASP A 91 -27.07 -5.28 -11.21
C ASP A 91 -27.86 -4.84 -9.96
N GLY A 92 -27.33 -3.85 -9.21
CA GLY A 92 -27.93 -3.32 -7.99
C GLY A 92 -27.56 -4.08 -6.72
N SER A 93 -26.83 -5.20 -6.84
CA SER A 93 -26.28 -5.89 -5.67
C SER A 93 -25.18 -5.07 -5.01
N THR A 94 -25.07 -5.21 -3.68
CA THR A 94 -24.07 -4.52 -2.88
C THR A 94 -23.28 -5.54 -2.07
N GLN A 95 -21.96 -5.43 -2.06
CA GLN A 95 -21.11 -6.30 -1.27
C GLN A 95 -20.18 -5.48 -0.40
N THR A 96 -20.13 -5.83 0.89
CA THR A 96 -19.26 -5.18 1.86
C THR A 96 -17.99 -6.01 2.04
N LEU A 97 -16.85 -5.40 1.77
CA LEU A 97 -15.52 -5.94 1.98
C LEU A 97 -14.93 -5.37 3.26
N ASN A 98 -14.59 -6.24 4.19
CA ASN A 98 -13.82 -5.88 5.38
C ASN A 98 -12.34 -5.70 5.02
N MET A 99 -11.76 -4.55 5.32
CA MET A 99 -10.36 -4.22 5.03
C MET A 99 -9.45 -4.28 6.27
N ASN A 100 -9.97 -4.73 7.42
CA ASN A 100 -9.22 -4.72 8.67
C ASN A 100 -8.05 -5.71 8.62
N GLN A 101 -6.87 -5.28 9.10
CA GLN A 101 -5.63 -6.07 9.12
C GLN A 101 -5.18 -6.67 7.77
N LYS A 102 -5.81 -6.28 6.65
CA LYS A 102 -5.45 -6.74 5.32
C LYS A 102 -4.37 -5.85 4.71
N TRP A 103 -3.53 -6.46 3.88
CA TRP A 103 -2.55 -5.75 3.08
C TRP A 103 -3.24 -5.14 1.85
N SER A 104 -2.71 -4.06 1.30
CA SER A 104 -3.31 -3.41 0.12
C SER A 104 -3.41 -4.36 -1.07
N SER A 105 -2.40 -5.23 -1.27
CA SER A 105 -2.40 -6.26 -2.32
C SER A 105 -3.53 -7.26 -2.15
N ALA A 106 -3.85 -7.67 -0.92
CA ALA A 106 -4.96 -8.57 -0.62
C ALA A 106 -6.31 -7.91 -0.88
N ILE A 107 -6.48 -6.64 -0.43
CA ILE A 107 -7.70 -5.86 -0.69
C ILE A 107 -7.92 -5.69 -2.19
N PHE A 108 -6.85 -5.37 -2.94
CA PHE A 108 -6.91 -5.24 -4.39
C PHE A 108 -7.27 -6.56 -5.08
N GLN A 109 -6.68 -7.67 -4.65
CA GLN A 109 -7.01 -8.98 -5.19
C GLN A 109 -8.49 -9.33 -4.92
N GLU A 110 -8.99 -9.12 -3.70
CA GLU A 110 -10.41 -9.37 -3.38
C GLU A 110 -11.33 -8.51 -4.25
N LEU A 111 -11.03 -7.23 -4.43
CA LEU A 111 -11.83 -6.36 -5.29
C LEU A 111 -11.82 -6.84 -6.75
N MET A 112 -10.65 -7.24 -7.26
CA MET A 112 -10.53 -7.78 -8.62
C MET A 112 -11.22 -9.14 -8.78
N ASP A 113 -11.28 -9.94 -7.72
CA ASP A 113 -12.00 -11.22 -7.72
C ASP A 113 -13.52 -11.01 -7.86
N LEU A 114 -14.03 -9.90 -7.31
CA LEU A 114 -15.43 -9.51 -7.41
C LEU A 114 -15.76 -8.81 -8.74
N GLY A 115 -14.90 -7.91 -9.21
CA GLY A 115 -15.22 -6.99 -10.31
C GLY A 115 -14.36 -7.11 -11.58
N GLY A 116 -13.26 -7.87 -11.54
CA GLY A 116 -12.22 -7.88 -12.57
C GLY A 116 -12.53 -8.69 -13.84
N GLY A 117 -13.54 -9.56 -13.80
CA GLY A 117 -14.03 -10.32 -14.96
C GLY A 117 -12.98 -11.19 -15.67
N ALA A 118 -13.19 -11.39 -16.97
CA ALA A 118 -12.35 -12.28 -17.79
C ALA A 118 -10.87 -11.87 -17.92
N PRO A 119 -10.51 -10.57 -18.08
CA PRO A 119 -9.10 -10.15 -18.15
C PRO A 119 -8.31 -10.54 -16.89
N TRP A 120 -8.95 -10.39 -15.73
CA TRP A 120 -8.34 -10.75 -14.45
C TRP A 120 -8.10 -12.26 -14.30
N GLN A 121 -9.05 -13.07 -14.74
CA GLN A 121 -8.89 -14.53 -14.71
C GLN A 121 -7.76 -15.01 -15.62
N ARG A 122 -7.56 -14.37 -16.79
CA ARG A 122 -6.42 -14.64 -17.67
C ARG A 122 -5.09 -14.31 -16.99
N TRP A 123 -4.99 -13.14 -16.38
CA TRP A 123 -3.82 -12.72 -15.61
C TRP A 123 -3.48 -13.72 -14.49
N LYS A 124 -4.48 -14.16 -13.71
CA LYS A 124 -4.28 -15.18 -12.68
C LYS A 124 -3.71 -16.48 -13.25
N LYS A 125 -4.28 -16.98 -14.34
CA LYS A 125 -3.80 -18.21 -15.00
C LYS A 125 -2.35 -18.08 -15.49
N GLU A 126 -2.01 -16.96 -16.11
CA GLU A 126 -0.65 -16.66 -16.57
C GLU A 126 0.34 -16.62 -15.40
N ARG A 127 -0.02 -15.97 -14.28
CA ARG A 127 0.84 -15.88 -13.09
C ARG A 127 1.03 -17.23 -12.40
N ILE A 128 -0.05 -18.02 -12.29
CA ILE A 128 0.00 -19.38 -11.74
C ILE A 128 0.88 -20.27 -12.63
N ALA A 129 0.73 -20.20 -13.96
CA ALA A 129 1.57 -20.94 -14.89
C ALA A 129 3.05 -20.54 -14.81
N ALA A 130 3.34 -19.28 -14.50
CA ALA A 130 4.69 -18.77 -14.28
C ALA A 130 5.25 -19.03 -12.87
N GLY A 131 4.46 -19.59 -11.94
CA GLY A 131 4.85 -19.79 -10.54
C GLY A 131 5.05 -18.49 -9.74
N LEU A 132 4.49 -17.38 -10.21
CA LEU A 132 4.64 -16.05 -9.60
C LEU A 132 3.41 -15.68 -8.75
N PRO A 133 3.55 -14.83 -7.72
CA PRO A 133 2.41 -14.35 -6.94
C PRO A 133 1.45 -13.52 -7.82
N ILE A 134 0.14 -13.65 -7.57
CA ILE A 134 -0.92 -13.02 -8.38
C ILE A 134 -0.77 -11.50 -8.42
N VAL A 135 -0.54 -10.90 -7.26
CA VAL A 135 -0.21 -9.48 -7.06
C VAL A 135 1.14 -9.41 -6.34
N ASP A 136 2.00 -8.49 -6.77
CA ASP A 136 3.30 -8.32 -6.12
C ASP A 136 3.07 -7.95 -4.63
N PRO A 137 3.76 -8.62 -3.69
CA PRO A 137 3.67 -8.24 -2.29
C PRO A 137 4.22 -6.82 -2.10
N PRO A 138 3.69 -6.06 -1.13
CA PRO A 138 4.21 -4.74 -0.82
C PRO A 138 5.68 -4.86 -0.43
N THR A 139 6.51 -3.99 -1.00
CA THR A 139 7.93 -3.89 -0.65
C THR A 139 8.03 -3.29 0.74
N VAL A 140 8.39 -4.11 1.72
CA VAL A 140 8.75 -3.62 3.05
C VAL A 140 10.06 -2.86 2.87
N ASN A 141 10.01 -1.53 2.95
CA ASN A 141 11.21 -0.72 2.94
C ASN A 141 11.87 -0.88 4.31
N VAL A 142 12.61 -1.98 4.48
CA VAL A 142 13.45 -2.22 5.63
C VAL A 142 14.53 -1.14 5.57
N LYS A 143 14.33 -0.05 6.31
CA LYS A 143 15.43 0.86 6.60
C LYS A 143 16.54 -0.04 7.14
N PRO A 144 17.77 -0.01 6.59
CA PRO A 144 18.85 -0.77 7.17
C PRO A 144 18.93 -0.34 8.64
N SER A 145 18.60 -1.27 9.54
CA SER A 145 18.83 -1.11 10.96
C SER A 145 20.28 -0.67 11.06
N GLN A 146 20.53 0.49 11.67
CA GLN A 146 21.89 0.94 11.94
C GLN A 146 22.64 -0.26 12.52
N SER A 147 23.57 -0.80 11.74
CA SER A 147 24.42 -1.90 12.16
C SER A 147 25.05 -1.43 13.46
N MET A 148 24.77 -2.10 14.57
CA MET A 148 25.56 -1.91 15.78
C MET A 148 27.02 -1.98 15.36
N SER A 149 27.76 -0.91 15.61
CA SER A 149 29.18 -0.85 15.29
C SER A 149 29.88 -2.03 15.96
N THR A 150 30.74 -2.72 15.22
CA THR A 150 31.56 -3.85 15.68
C THR A 150 32.36 -3.52 16.95
N GLU A 151 32.55 -2.23 17.27
CA GLU A 151 33.17 -1.74 18.51
C GLU A 151 32.34 -2.02 19.77
N GLU A 152 31.00 -2.00 19.73
CA GLU A 152 30.17 -2.28 20.92
C GLU A 152 30.19 -3.75 21.32
N ILE A 153 30.44 -4.66 20.37
CA ILE A 153 30.57 -6.10 20.62
C ILE A 153 31.93 -6.44 21.25
N ILE A 154 32.98 -5.69 20.90
CA ILE A 154 34.36 -5.96 21.37
C ILE A 154 34.62 -5.38 22.76
N PHE A 155 34.05 -4.23 23.10
CA PHE A 155 34.29 -3.55 24.39
C PHE A 155 33.24 -3.83 25.48
N GLY A 156 32.27 -4.70 25.21
CA GLY A 156 31.12 -4.99 26.07
C GLY A 156 31.31 -6.07 27.15
N VAL A 157 32.54 -6.35 27.61
CA VAL A 157 32.79 -7.31 28.69
C VAL A 157 33.50 -6.64 29.86
N GLY A 158 32.76 -6.39 30.94
CA GLY A 158 33.29 -6.31 32.31
C GLY A 158 33.83 -4.96 32.77
N ARG A 159 32.95 -4.11 33.31
CA ARG A 159 33.34 -3.19 34.40
C ARG A 159 32.38 -3.35 35.58
N PRO A 160 32.77 -4.04 36.67
CA PRO A 160 32.03 -3.96 37.91
C PRO A 160 32.13 -2.54 38.47
N ARG A 161 30.99 -1.90 38.76
CA ARG A 161 30.93 -0.63 39.47
C ARG A 161 31.25 -0.88 40.96
N THR A 162 32.52 -0.91 41.32
CA THR A 162 32.94 -0.81 42.72
C THR A 162 32.95 0.65 43.13
N GLY A 163 31.91 1.07 43.89
CA GLY A 163 31.88 2.35 44.56
C GLY A 163 32.86 2.35 45.72
N ALA A 164 34.02 2.97 45.54
CA ALA A 164 34.92 3.30 46.63
C ALA A 164 34.34 4.48 47.41
N ALA A 165 33.78 4.20 48.58
CA ALA A 165 33.52 5.20 49.60
C ALA A 165 34.86 5.64 50.21
N ALA A 166 35.29 6.86 49.89
CA ALA A 166 36.37 7.54 50.59
C ALA A 166 35.74 8.60 51.51
N VAL A 167 35.62 8.31 52.80
CA VAL A 167 35.39 9.31 53.85
C VAL A 167 36.27 8.95 55.05
N LEU A 168 37.36 9.68 55.20
CA LEU A 168 38.13 10.00 56.42
C LEU A 168 38.81 11.35 56.12
N PRO A 169 39.19 12.19 57.09
CA PRO A 169 39.33 11.94 58.54
C PRO A 169 38.18 12.44 59.43
#